data_AF-A0A969QXZ9-F1
#
_entry.id   AF-A0A969QXZ9-F1
#
_cell.length_a   1.000
_cell.length_b   1.000
_cell.length_c   1.000
_cell.angle_alpha   90.00
_cell.angle_beta   90.00
_cell.angle_gamma   90.00
#
_symmetry.space_group_name_H-M   'P 1'
#
loop_
_entity.id
_entity.type
_entity.pdbx_description
1 polymer ?
#
loop_
_entity_poly.entity_id
_entity_poly.type
_entity_poly.pdbx_seq_one_letter_code
_entity_poly.pdbx_strand_id
1 'polypeptide(L)'
;MIRPGADSPVVFQFGREKSIFVHPYTGEILGPGAVRTRNFFKQVTSFHRWLALSGKAKEVGQSINSAAACAFLFLIFSGLIIWIPKRITRRGLAAISRPRLNLQGRARDWNWHNALGIWSALPLIFIVSTGLLIAYPWARQLLYQAFGETLPTQQGGKKNPPPVGPENLPSGLDAAIAAVTFAKPNWQ
;
A
#
# COMPACT_ATOMS: atom_id res chain seq x y z
N MET A 1 20.57 -6.44 5.21
CA MET A 1 20.66 -5.02 4.79
C MET A 1 21.67 -4.94 3.66
N ILE A 2 21.21 -4.79 2.41
CA ILE A 2 22.11 -4.65 1.25
C ILE A 2 22.53 -3.17 1.23
N ARG A 3 23.80 -2.91 1.53
CA ARG A 3 24.37 -1.57 1.37
C ARG A 3 24.36 -1.24 -0.13
N PRO A 4 23.91 -0.05 -0.55
CA PRO A 4 24.13 0.40 -1.92
C PRO A 4 25.64 0.37 -2.18
N GLY A 5 26.09 -0.42 -3.17
CA GLY A 5 27.48 -0.38 -3.62
C GLY A 5 27.81 0.99 -4.20
N ALA A 6 29.10 1.32 -4.29
CA ALA A 6 29.57 2.58 -4.86
C ALA A 6 28.89 2.92 -6.21
N ASP A 7 28.59 1.90 -7.03
CA ASP A 7 27.96 2.05 -8.35
C ASP A 7 26.42 2.11 -8.34
N SER A 8 25.80 2.30 -7.16
CA SER A 8 24.35 2.37 -7.09
C SER A 8 23.83 3.63 -7.79
N PRO A 9 22.90 3.50 -8.76
CA PRO A 9 22.41 4.65 -9.52
C PRO A 9 21.68 5.63 -8.61
N VAL A 10 22.06 6.89 -8.70
CA VAL A 10 21.41 7.98 -7.96
C VAL A 10 20.13 8.34 -8.69
N VAL A 11 19.01 8.30 -7.96
CA VAL A 11 17.69 8.59 -8.52
C VAL A 11 17.37 10.06 -8.33
N PHE A 12 17.35 10.80 -9.42
CA PHE A 12 16.81 12.15 -9.44
C PHE A 12 15.32 12.10 -9.75
N GLN A 13 14.49 12.35 -8.74
CA GLN A 13 13.04 12.45 -8.89
C GLN A 13 12.62 13.88 -9.25
N PHE A 14 12.28 14.08 -10.52
CA PHE A 14 11.62 15.29 -10.99
C PHE A 14 10.11 15.13 -10.82
N GLY A 15 9.62 15.50 -9.63
CA GLY A 15 8.22 15.36 -9.26
C GLY A 15 7.77 13.91 -9.02
N ARG A 16 6.44 13.68 -8.98
CA ARG A 16 5.85 12.34 -8.73
C ARG A 16 5.98 11.36 -9.90
N GLU A 17 6.32 11.86 -11.08
CA GLU A 17 6.11 11.16 -12.34
C GLU A 17 7.42 10.75 -13.04
N LYS A 18 8.51 11.50 -12.88
CA LYS A 18 9.73 11.32 -13.66
C LYS A 18 10.93 11.05 -12.74
N SER A 19 11.38 9.79 -12.69
CA SER A 19 12.62 9.40 -12.03
C SER A 19 13.68 9.15 -13.10
N ILE A 20 14.76 9.92 -13.07
CA ILE A 20 15.93 9.72 -13.93
C ILE A 20 16.98 9.00 -13.09
N PHE A 21 17.49 7.89 -13.61
CA PHE A 21 18.59 7.15 -13.00
C PHE A 21 19.88 7.67 -13.61
N VAL A 22 20.81 8.13 -12.77
CA VAL A 22 22.10 8.66 -13.21
C VAL A 22 23.20 7.85 -12.54
N HIS A 23 24.22 7.49 -13.30
CA HIS A 23 25.40 6.85 -12.75
C HIS A 23 26.20 7.88 -11.92
N PRO A 24 26.46 7.62 -10.61
CA PRO A 24 27.01 8.62 -9.70
C PRO A 24 28.41 9.14 -10.11
N TYR A 25 29.20 8.32 -10.79
CA TYR A 25 30.60 8.65 -11.12
C TYR A 25 30.80 9.15 -12.55
N THR A 26 29.92 8.78 -13.48
CA THR A 26 30.09 9.11 -14.91
C THR A 26 29.08 10.14 -15.41
N GLY A 27 28.04 10.44 -14.63
CA GLY A 27 26.96 11.34 -15.04
C GLY A 27 26.08 10.77 -16.17
N GLU A 28 26.29 9.51 -16.55
CA GLU A 28 25.54 8.88 -17.62
C GLU A 28 24.09 8.63 -17.19
N ILE A 29 23.15 9.04 -18.05
CA ILE A 29 21.73 8.85 -17.81
C ILE A 29 21.38 7.41 -18.17
N LEU A 30 21.14 6.57 -17.17
CA LEU A 30 20.83 5.13 -17.29
C LEU A 30 19.42 4.86 -17.84
N GLY A 31 18.81 5.85 -18.49
CA GLY A 31 17.46 5.81 -19.05
C GLY A 31 16.35 5.87 -17.99
N PRO A 32 15.10 6.12 -18.41
CA PRO A 32 13.96 5.88 -17.56
C PRO A 32 13.89 4.35 -17.36
N GLY A 33 13.91 3.85 -16.12
CA GLY A 33 13.94 2.41 -15.82
C GLY A 33 12.74 1.60 -16.35
N ALA A 34 12.22 0.62 -15.61
CA ALA A 34 11.08 -0.18 -16.09
C ALA A 34 9.75 0.62 -16.16
N VAL A 35 9.59 1.48 -17.18
CA VAL A 35 8.45 2.40 -17.37
C VAL A 35 7.14 1.63 -17.50
N ARG A 36 7.14 0.52 -18.25
CA ARG A 36 5.95 -0.32 -18.46
C ARG A 36 5.43 -0.90 -17.15
N THR A 37 6.32 -1.49 -16.35
CA THR A 37 5.99 -2.08 -15.05
C THR A 37 5.51 -1.00 -14.08
N ARG A 38 6.18 0.16 -14.05
CA ARG A 38 5.78 1.31 -13.22
C ARG A 38 4.38 1.81 -13.56
N ASN A 39 4.06 1.93 -14.85
CA ASN A 39 2.75 2.37 -15.31
C ASN A 39 1.66 1.36 -14.97
N PHE A 40 1.94 0.06 -15.11
CA PHE A 40 1.02 -1.00 -14.67
C PHE A 40 0.70 -0.90 -13.18
N PHE A 41 1.72 -0.82 -12.30
CA PHE A 41 1.49 -0.70 -10.86
C PHE A 41 0.79 0.62 -10.49
N LYS A 42 1.08 1.73 -11.18
CA LYS A 42 0.35 2.99 -11.01
C LYS A 42 -1.14 2.81 -11.34
N GLN A 43 -1.47 2.14 -12.44
CA GLN A 43 -2.84 1.91 -12.88
C GLN A 43 -3.58 0.99 -11.89
N VAL A 44 -2.97 -0.12 -11.49
CA VAL A 44 -3.53 -1.05 -10.49
C VAL A 44 -3.75 -0.34 -9.16
N THR A 45 -2.79 0.46 -8.69
CA THR A 45 -2.94 1.23 -7.45
C THR A 45 -4.05 2.27 -7.57
N SER A 46 -4.18 2.90 -8.74
CA SER A 46 -5.23 3.88 -8.99
C SER A 46 -6.61 3.24 -8.92
N PHE A 47 -6.78 2.06 -9.51
CA PHE A 47 -7.99 1.27 -9.40
C PHE A 47 -8.24 0.81 -7.96
N HIS A 48 -7.25 0.24 -7.30
CA HIS A 48 -7.39 -0.35 -5.97
C HIS A 48 -7.65 0.70 -4.87
N ARG A 49 -7.13 1.91 -5.00
CA ARG A 49 -7.27 2.96 -3.97
C ARG A 49 -8.35 4.00 -4.29
N TRP A 50 -8.57 4.28 -5.57
CA TRP A 50 -9.42 5.38 -6.02
C TRP A 50 -10.42 4.97 -7.11
N LEU A 51 -10.55 3.67 -7.44
CA LEU A 51 -11.40 3.17 -8.52
C LEU A 51 -11.09 3.82 -9.89
N ALA A 52 -9.82 4.18 -10.10
CA ALA A 52 -9.34 4.91 -11.26
C ALA A 52 -10.00 6.29 -11.48
N LEU A 53 -10.71 6.82 -10.47
CA LEU A 53 -11.28 8.16 -10.50
C LEU A 53 -10.18 9.22 -10.42
N SER A 54 -10.33 10.26 -11.23
CA SER A 54 -9.38 11.37 -11.37
C SER A 54 -9.97 12.68 -10.87
N GLY A 55 -9.11 13.62 -10.48
CA GLY A 55 -9.52 14.95 -10.01
C GLY A 55 -10.24 14.94 -8.65
N LYS A 56 -11.28 15.77 -8.49
CA LYS A 56 -12.07 15.87 -7.25
C LYS A 56 -12.81 14.58 -6.88
N ALA A 57 -13.11 13.72 -7.87
CA ALA A 57 -13.75 12.42 -7.64
C ALA A 57 -12.84 11.39 -6.94
N LYS A 58 -11.55 11.68 -6.83
CA LYS A 58 -10.57 10.81 -6.16
C LYS A 58 -10.87 10.61 -4.66
N GLU A 59 -11.33 11.67 -3.98
CA GLU A 59 -11.71 11.61 -2.57
C GLU A 59 -12.97 10.77 -2.36
N VAL A 60 -13.92 10.87 -3.29
CA VAL A 60 -15.14 10.06 -3.33
C VAL A 60 -14.77 8.59 -3.56
N GLY A 61 -13.92 8.31 -4.55
CA GLY A 61 -13.42 6.95 -4.84
C GLY A 61 -12.72 6.31 -3.65
N GLN A 62 -11.89 7.08 -2.95
CA GLN A 62 -11.23 6.61 -1.72
C GLN A 62 -12.25 6.27 -0.63
N SER A 63 -13.24 7.14 -0.42
CA SER A 63 -14.28 6.95 0.60
C SER A 63 -15.13 5.71 0.32
N ILE A 64 -15.55 5.53 -0.94
CA ILE A 64 -16.32 4.36 -1.38
C ILE A 64 -15.52 3.08 -1.20
N ASN A 65 -14.26 3.06 -1.66
CA ASN A 65 -13.42 1.87 -1.55
C ASN A 65 -13.15 1.49 -0.08
N SER A 66 -12.94 2.50 0.78
CA SER A 66 -12.74 2.27 2.20
C SER A 66 -14.02 1.80 2.90
N ALA A 67 -15.19 2.35 2.52
CA ALA A 67 -16.49 1.87 3.01
C ALA A 67 -16.81 0.44 2.55
N ALA A 68 -16.45 0.11 1.30
CA ALA A 68 -16.57 -1.26 0.78
C ALA A 68 -15.66 -2.23 1.56
N ALA A 69 -14.44 -1.82 1.92
CA ALA A 69 -13.56 -2.62 2.77
C ALA A 69 -14.16 -2.84 4.18
N CYS A 70 -14.77 -1.81 4.79
CA CYS A 70 -15.50 -1.95 6.06
C CYS A 70 -16.67 -2.94 5.93
N ALA A 71 -17.49 -2.81 4.89
CA ALA A 71 -18.63 -3.69 4.65
C ALA A 71 -18.17 -5.13 4.38
N PHE A 72 -17.07 -5.31 3.66
CA PHE A 72 -16.48 -6.62 3.40
C PHE A 72 -15.96 -7.28 4.69
N LEU A 73 -15.31 -6.51 5.58
CA LEU A 73 -14.92 -7.00 6.91
C LEU A 73 -16.14 -7.46 7.71
N PHE A 74 -17.21 -6.67 7.70
CA PHE A 74 -18.47 -7.03 8.35
C PHE A 74 -19.09 -8.31 7.76
N LEU A 75 -19.06 -8.47 6.44
CA LEU A 75 -19.55 -9.68 5.77
C LEU A 75 -18.75 -10.93 6.19
N ILE A 76 -17.44 -10.82 6.37
CA ILE A 76 -16.62 -11.94 6.86
C ILE A 76 -17.04 -12.33 8.28
N PHE A 77 -17.22 -11.36 9.19
CA PHE A 77 -17.69 -11.64 10.54
C PHE A 77 -19.10 -12.23 10.56
N SER A 78 -20.03 -11.64 9.81
CA SER A 78 -21.40 -12.13 9.68
C SER A 78 -21.43 -13.55 9.13
N GLY A 79 -20.66 -13.84 8.08
CA GLY A 79 -20.52 -15.17 7.50
C GLY A 79 -19.95 -16.18 8.50
N LEU A 80 -18.96 -15.80 9.30
CA LEU A 80 -18.39 -16.66 10.33
C LEU A 80 -19.41 -16.96 11.45
N ILE A 81 -20.20 -15.97 11.88
CA ILE A 81 -21.24 -16.16 12.89
C ILE A 81 -22.33 -17.11 12.38
N ILE A 82 -22.81 -16.91 11.15
CA ILE A 82 -23.80 -17.79 10.51
C ILE A 82 -23.24 -19.21 10.33
N TRP A 83 -21.93 -19.32 10.09
CA TRP A 83 -21.28 -20.59 9.88
C TRP A 83 -21.20 -21.45 11.14
N ILE A 84 -21.10 -20.87 12.34
CA ILE A 84 -20.96 -21.64 13.58
C ILE A 84 -22.23 -22.45 13.84
N PRO A 85 -22.20 -23.79 13.70
CA PRO A 85 -23.36 -24.61 13.99
C PRO A 85 -23.59 -24.64 15.51
N LYS A 86 -24.85 -24.68 15.96
CA LYS A 86 -25.23 -24.80 17.38
C LYS A 86 -24.57 -25.98 18.12
N ARG A 87 -24.07 -26.99 17.40
CA ARG A 87 -23.25 -28.08 17.93
C ARG A 87 -21.97 -28.23 17.12
N ILE A 88 -20.84 -27.85 17.71
CA ILE A 88 -19.50 -28.00 17.13
C ILE A 88 -19.01 -29.43 17.39
N THR A 89 -19.28 -30.34 16.45
CA THR A 89 -18.71 -31.71 16.50
C THR A 89 -17.46 -31.76 15.62
N ARG A 90 -16.34 -32.32 16.11
CA ARG A 90 -15.08 -32.46 15.34
C ARG A 90 -15.28 -33.11 13.95
N ARG A 91 -16.18 -34.10 13.86
CA ARG A 91 -16.56 -34.75 12.59
C ARG A 91 -17.32 -33.82 11.63
N GLY A 92 -18.18 -32.94 12.15
CA GLY A 92 -18.90 -31.94 11.36
C GLY A 92 -17.96 -30.86 10.82
N LEU A 93 -17.02 -30.40 11.65
CA LEU A 93 -15.97 -29.46 11.24
C LEU A 93 -15.08 -30.04 10.13
N ALA A 94 -14.63 -31.29 10.29
CA ALA A 94 -13.82 -31.98 9.29
C ALA A 94 -14.58 -32.25 7.99
N ALA A 95 -15.91 -32.43 8.05
CA ALA A 95 -16.74 -32.65 6.88
C ALA A 95 -16.96 -31.38 6.05
N ILE A 96 -17.01 -30.20 6.70
CA ILE A 96 -17.30 -28.90 6.06
C ILE A 96 -16.01 -28.18 5.62
N SER A 97 -14.91 -28.37 6.34
CA SER A 97 -13.60 -27.80 6.00
C SER A 97 -12.89 -28.54 4.85
N ARG A 98 -13.30 -29.78 4.53
CA ARG A 98 -12.72 -30.56 3.43
C ARG A 98 -13.47 -30.30 2.12
N PRO A 99 -12.79 -29.85 1.06
CA PRO A 99 -13.42 -29.73 -0.25
C PRO A 99 -13.80 -31.13 -0.77
N ARG A 100 -15.10 -31.42 -0.81
CA ARG A 100 -15.63 -32.66 -1.39
C ARG A 100 -15.74 -32.45 -2.90
N LEU A 101 -14.79 -33.01 -3.63
CA LEU A 101 -14.72 -32.91 -5.09
C LEU A 101 -15.74 -33.80 -5.82
N ASN A 102 -16.37 -34.73 -5.11
CA ASN A 102 -17.30 -35.72 -5.66
C ASN A 102 -18.76 -35.23 -5.75
N LEU A 103 -19.01 -33.94 -5.50
CA LEU A 103 -20.34 -33.30 -5.56
C LEU A 103 -20.49 -32.57 -6.90
N GLN A 104 -21.67 -32.65 -7.50
CA GLN A 104 -21.99 -31.97 -8.77
C GLN A 104 -23.06 -30.88 -8.57
N GLY A 105 -22.97 -29.84 -9.40
CA GLY A 105 -23.92 -28.72 -9.42
C GLY A 105 -23.87 -27.83 -8.16
N ARG A 106 -25.04 -27.34 -7.74
CA ARG A 106 -25.20 -26.35 -6.65
C ARG A 106 -24.62 -26.79 -5.30
N ALA A 107 -24.58 -28.10 -5.05
CA ALA A 107 -23.99 -28.65 -3.82
C ALA A 107 -22.45 -28.53 -3.79
N ARG A 108 -21.80 -28.54 -4.97
CA ARG A 108 -20.35 -28.34 -5.09
C ARG A 108 -19.98 -26.91 -4.71
N ASP A 109 -20.64 -25.93 -5.32
CA ASP A 109 -20.32 -24.52 -5.11
C ASP A 109 -20.57 -24.10 -3.65
N TRP A 110 -21.61 -24.64 -3.01
CA TRP A 110 -21.84 -24.48 -1.57
C TRP A 110 -20.70 -25.09 -0.74
N ASN A 111 -20.29 -26.32 -1.03
CA ASN A 111 -19.21 -26.97 -0.29
C ASN A 111 -17.88 -26.23 -0.46
N TRP A 112 -17.61 -25.71 -1.65
CA TRP A 112 -16.42 -24.90 -1.94
C TRP A 112 -16.47 -23.55 -1.26
N HIS A 113 -17.62 -22.86 -1.27
CA HIS A 113 -17.78 -21.60 -0.56
C HIS A 113 -17.58 -21.77 0.94
N ASN A 114 -18.11 -22.84 1.54
CA ASN A 114 -17.88 -23.15 2.95
C ASN A 114 -16.41 -23.44 3.24
N ALA A 115 -15.79 -24.33 2.46
CA ALA A 115 -14.39 -24.68 2.66
C ALA A 115 -13.49 -23.45 2.48
N LEU A 116 -13.57 -22.78 1.33
CA LEU A 116 -12.79 -21.57 1.05
C LEU A 116 -13.08 -20.47 2.07
N GLY A 117 -14.34 -20.26 2.46
CA GLY A 117 -14.73 -19.29 3.47
C GLY A 117 -14.00 -19.52 4.80
N ILE A 118 -14.00 -20.75 5.33
CA ILE A 118 -13.30 -21.07 6.59
C ILE A 118 -11.78 -20.88 6.46
N TRP A 119 -11.19 -21.41 5.40
CA TRP A 119 -9.74 -21.36 5.19
C TRP A 119 -9.24 -19.93 4.91
N SER A 120 -10.05 -19.11 4.21
CA SER A 120 -9.69 -17.74 3.85
C SER A 120 -10.16 -16.68 4.84
N ALA A 121 -11.15 -16.96 5.71
CA ALA A 121 -11.68 -15.97 6.65
C ALA A 121 -10.60 -15.36 7.54
N LEU A 122 -9.75 -16.21 8.14
CA LEU A 122 -8.68 -15.74 9.02
C LEU A 122 -7.67 -14.84 8.30
N PRO A 123 -7.03 -15.25 7.18
CA PRO A 123 -6.12 -14.35 6.46
C PRO A 123 -6.82 -13.11 5.90
N LEU A 124 -8.08 -13.21 5.44
CA LEU A 124 -8.84 -12.06 4.96
C LEU A 124 -9.11 -11.03 6.06
N ILE A 125 -9.45 -11.45 7.28
CA ILE A 125 -9.63 -10.54 8.41
C ILE A 125 -8.35 -9.75 8.64
N PHE A 126 -7.19 -10.42 8.72
CA PHE A 126 -5.90 -9.74 8.90
C PHE A 126 -5.60 -8.74 7.78
N ILE A 127 -5.76 -9.14 6.52
CA ILE A 127 -5.46 -8.28 5.36
C ILE A 127 -6.41 -7.07 5.30
N VAL A 128 -7.71 -7.28 5.54
CA VAL A 128 -8.69 -6.20 5.46
C VAL A 128 -8.53 -5.25 6.64
N SER A 129 -8.33 -5.76 7.87
CA SER A 129 -8.08 -4.93 9.05
C SER A 129 -6.83 -4.08 8.88
N THR A 130 -5.72 -4.65 8.37
CA THR A 130 -4.50 -3.88 8.10
C THR A 130 -4.70 -2.82 7.02
N GLY A 131 -5.44 -3.14 5.94
CA GLY A 131 -5.83 -2.16 4.92
C GLY A 131 -6.67 -1.02 5.50
N LEU A 132 -7.60 -1.33 6.40
CA LEU A 132 -8.47 -0.36 7.07
C LEU A 132 -7.67 0.60 7.95
N LEU A 133 -6.68 0.09 8.69
CA LEU A 133 -5.74 0.91 9.46
C LEU A 133 -4.99 1.87 8.53
N ILE A 134 -4.53 1.44 7.35
CA ILE A 134 -3.83 2.36 6.44
C ILE A 134 -4.78 3.42 5.84
N ALA A 135 -6.04 3.03 5.57
CA ALA A 135 -7.04 3.90 4.95
C ALA A 135 -7.61 4.95 5.91
N TYR A 136 -7.87 4.59 7.17
CA TYR A 136 -8.56 5.45 8.14
C TYR A 136 -7.62 5.98 9.23
N PRO A 137 -7.41 7.31 9.31
CA PRO A 137 -6.58 7.92 10.34
C PRO A 137 -7.04 7.61 11.77
N TRP A 138 -8.36 7.60 12.02
CA TRP A 138 -8.94 7.31 13.33
C TRP A 138 -8.64 5.87 13.79
N ALA A 139 -8.67 4.91 12.87
CA ALA A 139 -8.41 3.51 13.18
C ALA A 139 -6.93 3.31 13.59
N ARG A 140 -6.00 4.03 12.95
CA ARG A 140 -4.60 4.09 13.41
C ARG A 140 -4.49 4.73 14.78
N GLN A 141 -5.13 5.86 15.01
CA GLN A 141 -5.08 6.56 16.29
C GLN A 141 -5.46 5.62 17.45
N LEU A 142 -6.54 4.86 17.30
CA LEU A 142 -6.95 3.87 18.29
C LEU A 142 -5.89 2.78 18.53
N LEU A 143 -5.27 2.28 17.46
CA LEU A 143 -4.19 1.30 17.57
C LEU A 143 -3.00 1.87 18.36
N TYR A 144 -2.51 3.04 17.97
CA TYR A 144 -1.38 3.70 18.65
C TYR A 144 -1.71 4.03 20.11
N GLN A 145 -2.92 4.49 20.39
CA GLN A 145 -3.41 4.70 21.75
C GLN A 145 -3.44 3.41 22.58
N ALA A 146 -3.90 2.30 21.99
CA ALA A 146 -3.94 1.00 22.67
C ALA A 146 -2.53 0.48 23.03
N PHE A 147 -1.51 0.81 22.23
CA PHE A 147 -0.11 0.47 22.49
C PHE A 147 0.65 1.53 23.31
N GLY A 148 0.00 2.65 23.66
CA GLY A 148 0.63 3.74 24.43
C GLY A 148 1.69 4.54 23.66
N GLU A 149 1.75 4.39 22.34
CA GLU A 149 2.70 5.10 21.49
C GLU A 149 2.06 6.34 20.86
N THR A 150 2.84 7.42 20.70
CA THR A 150 2.39 8.58 19.95
C THR A 150 2.50 8.27 18.46
N LEU A 151 1.51 8.74 17.68
CA LEU A 151 1.55 8.58 16.23
C LEU A 151 2.87 9.13 15.68
N PRO A 152 3.67 8.35 14.93
CA PRO A 152 4.74 8.95 14.13
C PRO A 152 4.08 9.98 13.24
N THR A 153 4.59 11.22 13.23
CA THR A 153 4.10 12.29 12.37
C THR A 153 4.06 11.75 10.94
N GLN A 154 2.88 11.35 10.49
CA GLN A 154 2.68 10.87 9.14
C GLN A 154 3.13 12.01 8.25
N GLN A 155 4.24 11.82 7.53
CA GLN A 155 4.60 12.62 6.37
C GLN A 155 3.57 12.33 5.27
N GLY A 156 2.30 12.67 5.53
CA GLY A 156 1.22 12.70 4.57
C GLY A 156 1.50 13.85 3.62
N GLY A 157 2.40 13.58 2.67
CA GLY A 157 3.01 14.60 1.84
C GLY A 157 3.75 15.62 2.70
N LYS A 158 5.09 15.50 2.79
CA LYS A 158 5.84 16.75 2.67
C LYS A 158 5.24 17.43 1.44
N LYS A 159 4.50 18.54 1.63
CA LYS A 159 4.42 19.55 0.59
C LYS A 159 5.88 19.71 0.23
N ASN A 160 6.27 19.20 -0.93
CA ASN A 160 7.60 19.50 -1.43
C ASN A 160 7.71 21.01 -1.25
N PRO A 161 8.80 21.52 -0.64
CA PRO A 161 9.02 22.96 -0.67
C PRO A 161 8.74 23.40 -2.12
N PRO A 162 8.02 24.53 -2.29
CA PRO A 162 7.61 24.98 -3.61
C PRO A 162 8.78 24.80 -4.56
N PRO A 163 8.57 24.24 -5.78
CA PRO A 163 9.67 23.97 -6.69
C PRO A 163 10.53 25.22 -6.72
N VAL A 164 11.77 25.08 -6.25
CA VAL A 164 12.74 26.17 -6.27
C VAL A 164 12.85 26.50 -7.74
N GLY A 165 12.18 27.58 -8.16
CA GLY A 165 12.25 28.05 -9.53
C GLY A 165 13.72 28.30 -9.87
N PRO A 166 14.07 28.33 -11.17
CA PRO A 166 15.45 28.63 -11.59
C PRO A 166 15.97 29.98 -11.05
N GLU A 167 15.09 30.83 -10.51
CA GLU A 167 15.39 32.07 -9.81
C GLU A 167 16.14 31.89 -8.46
N ASN A 168 16.02 30.74 -7.79
CA ASN A 168 16.57 30.51 -6.44
C ASN A 168 17.63 29.40 -6.38
N LEU A 169 18.07 28.89 -7.51
CA LEU A 169 19.31 28.11 -7.57
C LEU A 169 20.44 29.14 -7.66
N PRO A 170 21.36 29.19 -6.67
CA PRO A 170 22.50 30.07 -6.82
C PRO A 170 23.24 29.60 -8.07
N SER A 171 23.46 30.54 -8.99
CA SER A 171 23.83 30.27 -10.38
C SER A 171 25.20 29.60 -10.46
N GLY A 172 25.20 28.27 -10.46
CA GLY A 172 26.40 27.44 -10.64
C GLY A 172 26.44 26.24 -9.69
N LEU A 173 27.09 25.16 -10.15
CA LEU A 173 27.33 23.95 -9.35
C LEU A 173 28.06 24.30 -8.05
N ASP A 174 28.98 25.27 -8.12
CA ASP A 174 29.78 25.77 -7.00
C ASP A 174 28.93 26.41 -5.90
N ALA A 175 27.89 27.13 -6.29
CA ALA A 175 27.05 27.83 -5.34
C ALA A 175 26.02 26.89 -4.67
N ALA A 176 25.60 25.84 -5.38
CA ALA A 176 24.83 24.74 -4.80
C ALA A 176 25.68 23.93 -3.80
N ILE A 177 26.96 23.65 -4.12
CA ILE A 177 27.90 22.97 -3.22
C ILE A 177 28.20 23.84 -1.99
N ALA A 178 28.38 25.16 -2.16
CA ALA A 178 28.59 26.09 -1.06
C ALA A 178 27.37 26.13 -0.11
N ALA A 179 26.15 26.14 -0.65
CA ALA A 179 24.92 26.11 0.16
C ALA A 179 24.77 24.81 0.96
N VAL A 180 25.14 23.67 0.37
CA VAL A 180 25.12 22.36 1.06
C VAL A 180 26.21 22.27 2.13
N THR A 181 27.40 22.81 1.85
CA THR A 181 28.53 22.86 2.80
C THR A 181 28.22 23.76 3.98
N PHE A 182 27.54 24.89 3.75
CA PHE A 182 27.07 25.78 4.82
C PHE A 182 25.97 25.12 5.68
N ALA A 183 25.08 24.34 5.07
CA ALA A 183 24.00 23.67 5.77
C ALA A 183 24.44 22.43 6.57
N LYS A 184 25.53 21.76 6.16
CA LYS A 184 26.15 20.64 6.88
C LYS A 184 27.67 20.73 6.76
N PRO A 185 28.40 21.18 7.79
CA PRO A 185 29.85 21.39 7.67
C PRO A 185 30.70 20.10 7.54
N ASN A 186 30.13 18.91 7.79
CA ASN A 186 30.88 17.67 8.03
C ASN A 186 30.58 16.55 7.00
N TRP A 187 30.36 16.90 5.72
CA TRP A 187 29.88 15.95 4.69
C TRP A 187 30.95 15.47 3.70
N GLN A 188 32.17 16.03 3.78
CA GLN A 188 33.35 15.51 3.08
C GLN A 188 33.87 14.25 3.76
#